data_AF-A0A6P0GDZ1-F1
#
_entry.id   AF-A0A6P0GDZ1-F1
#
_cell.length_a   1.000
_cell.length_b   1.000
_cell.length_c   1.000
_cell.angle_alpha   90.00
_cell.angle_beta   90.00
_cell.angle_gamma   90.00
#
_symmetry.space_group_name_H-M   'P 1'
#
loop_
_entity.id
_entity.type
_entity.pdbx_description
1 polymer ?
#
loop_
_entity_poly.entity_id
_entity_poly.type
_entity_poly.pdbx_seq_one_letter_code
_entity_poly.pdbx_strand_id
1 'polypeptide(L)'
;MSAGALRPGRWALAGDSAGGALALAATQTLLATQGPLPAALVLVAPWVDLTLADPQIPGTEPDDPVLSRRFLQPSAAAHAGRTPLGDHRLSPPHSDLAGLPPVHVTARTRDILVHDVRLLRQRLLDAGVAVDHLEEPGALHAYPTLGAGPAADRPMAAQAASSASTWSPIGRPLSRPATPLHPRRRTSCPSDCPPRSTSEPRPSGCGRC
;
A
#
# COMPACT_ATOMS: atom_id res chain seq x y z
N MET A 1 12.39 24.75 11.48
CA MET A 1 11.82 24.30 10.19
C MET A 1 10.92 23.12 10.50
N SER A 2 9.60 23.25 10.35
CA SER A 2 8.71 22.09 10.53
C SER A 2 8.83 21.26 9.26
N ALA A 3 9.54 20.13 9.33
CA ALA A 3 9.60 19.18 8.23
C ALA A 3 8.17 18.78 7.86
N GLY A 4 7.81 18.82 6.58
CA GLY A 4 6.47 18.46 6.13
C GLY A 4 6.15 17.02 6.53
N ALA A 5 5.29 16.85 7.53
CA ALA A 5 4.87 15.53 7.97
C ALA A 5 3.95 14.90 6.93
N LEU A 6 4.30 13.70 6.45
CA LEU A 6 3.43 12.91 5.58
C LEU A 6 2.19 12.48 6.37
N ARG A 7 0.99 12.81 5.86
CA ARG A 7 -0.26 12.35 6.47
C ARG A 7 -0.39 10.84 6.27
N PRO A 8 -0.70 10.04 7.31
CA PRO A 8 -0.94 8.60 7.14
C PRO A 8 -1.98 8.32 6.06
N GLY A 9 -1.75 7.29 5.25
CA GLY A 9 -2.72 6.85 4.24
C GLY A 9 -3.01 7.86 3.11
N ARG A 10 -2.09 8.80 2.84
CA ARG A 10 -2.19 9.79 1.73
C ARG A 10 -1.00 9.77 0.77
N TRP A 11 -0.18 8.74 0.85
CA TRP A 11 1.00 8.53 0.04
C TRP A 11 1.22 7.04 -0.11
N ALA A 12 1.81 6.62 -1.23
CA ALA A 12 2.27 5.26 -1.42
C ALA A 12 3.80 5.23 -1.34
N LEU A 13 4.36 4.11 -0.90
CA LEU A 13 5.80 3.88 -0.97
C LEU A 13 6.07 2.91 -2.09
N ALA A 14 6.91 3.32 -3.04
CA ALA A 14 7.24 2.53 -4.21
C ALA A 14 8.74 2.30 -4.31
N GLY A 15 9.14 1.17 -4.87
CA GLY A 15 10.53 0.87 -5.16
C GLY A 15 10.69 -0.34 -6.07
N ASP A 16 11.76 -0.33 -6.86
CA ASP A 16 12.14 -1.40 -7.76
C ASP A 16 13.38 -2.15 -7.26
N SER A 17 13.47 -3.45 -7.54
CA SER A 17 14.64 -4.27 -7.19
C SER A 17 15.02 -4.12 -5.70
N ALA A 18 16.25 -3.70 -5.40
CA ALA A 18 16.71 -3.38 -4.05
C ALA A 18 15.87 -2.27 -3.36
N GLY A 19 15.39 -1.28 -4.13
CA GLY A 19 14.50 -0.24 -3.64
C GLY A 19 13.13 -0.77 -3.21
N GLY A 20 12.65 -1.83 -3.85
CA GLY A 20 11.42 -2.53 -3.44
C GLY A 20 11.58 -3.25 -2.10
N ALA A 21 12.72 -3.90 -1.89
CA ALA A 21 13.05 -4.48 -0.59
C ALA A 21 13.19 -3.41 0.50
N LEU A 22 13.84 -2.29 0.18
CA LEU A 22 13.95 -1.14 1.09
C LEU A 22 12.57 -0.56 1.44
N ALA A 23 11.66 -0.41 0.47
CA ALA A 23 10.30 0.07 0.70
C ALA A 23 9.53 -0.84 1.66
N LEU A 24 9.65 -2.16 1.50
CA LEU A 24 9.06 -3.15 2.38
C LEU A 24 9.66 -3.07 3.79
N ALA A 25 10.99 -3.10 3.92
CA ALA A 25 11.70 -3.01 5.20
C ALA A 25 11.40 -1.71 5.96
N ALA A 26 11.37 -0.58 5.25
CA ALA A 26 11.04 0.72 5.83
C ALA A 26 9.61 0.74 6.37
N THR A 27 8.66 0.12 5.65
CA THR A 27 7.26 0.05 6.09
C THR A 27 7.09 -0.86 7.31
N GLN A 28 7.80 -1.99 7.36
CA GLN A 28 7.85 -2.82 8.57
C GLN A 28 8.43 -2.06 9.77
N THR A 29 9.47 -1.25 9.54
CA THR A 29 10.06 -0.40 10.59
C THR A 29 9.06 0.65 11.08
N LEU A 30 8.33 1.30 10.17
CA LEU A 30 7.27 2.25 10.51
C LEU A 30 6.15 1.56 11.30
N LEU A 31 5.75 0.36 10.91
CA LEU A 31 4.72 -0.41 11.61
C LEU A 31 5.17 -0.74 13.05
N ALA A 32 6.38 -1.27 13.20
CA ALA A 32 6.95 -1.63 14.50
C ALA A 32 7.13 -0.43 15.44
N THR A 33 7.41 0.75 14.87
CA THR A 33 7.58 2.01 15.62
C THR A 33 6.30 2.84 15.74
N GLN A 34 5.16 2.32 15.27
CA GLN A 34 3.87 3.01 15.25
C GLN A 34 3.92 4.37 14.51
N GLY A 35 4.79 4.46 13.50
CA GLY A 35 4.93 5.61 12.62
C GLY A 35 3.81 5.73 11.58
N PRO A 36 3.80 6.83 10.80
CA PRO A 36 2.81 7.01 9.74
C PRO A 36 3.04 5.96 8.64
N LEU A 37 2.02 5.13 8.37
CA LEU A 37 2.07 4.14 7.28
C LEU A 37 1.65 4.74 5.93
N PRO A 38 2.22 4.25 4.81
CA PRO A 38 1.70 4.54 3.49
C PRO A 38 0.31 3.92 3.30
N ALA A 39 -0.46 4.45 2.36
CA ALA A 39 -1.72 3.88 1.91
C ALA A 39 -1.53 2.53 1.19
N ALA A 40 -0.39 2.37 0.51
CA ALA A 40 -0.05 1.19 -0.27
C ALA A 40 1.47 1.05 -0.45
N LEU A 41 1.91 -0.17 -0.70
CA LEU A 41 3.24 -0.49 -1.23
C LEU A 41 3.17 -0.83 -2.71
N VAL A 42 4.13 -0.35 -3.49
CA VAL A 42 4.27 -0.68 -4.92
C VAL A 42 5.67 -1.23 -5.16
N LEU A 43 5.79 -2.53 -5.32
CA LEU A 43 7.06 -3.25 -5.38
C LEU A 43 7.31 -3.79 -6.79
N VAL A 44 8.39 -3.37 -7.43
CA VAL A 44 8.67 -3.69 -8.83
C VAL A 44 9.84 -4.65 -8.94
N ALA A 45 9.56 -5.92 -9.26
CA ALA A 45 10.58 -6.98 -9.31
C ALA A 45 11.52 -6.93 -8.08
N PRO A 46 10.99 -6.90 -6.85
CA PRO A 46 11.78 -6.55 -5.69
C PRO A 46 12.77 -7.66 -5.30
N TRP A 47 14.00 -7.28 -4.96
CA TRP A 47 15.03 -8.20 -4.48
C TRP A 47 14.93 -8.38 -2.96
N VAL A 48 13.99 -9.22 -2.53
CA VAL A 48 13.54 -9.29 -1.13
C VAL A 48 14.26 -10.35 -0.27
N ASP A 49 15.07 -11.21 -0.88
CA ASP A 49 15.90 -12.17 -0.15
C ASP A 49 17.35 -12.12 -0.67
N LEU A 50 18.25 -11.61 0.17
CA LEU A 50 19.66 -11.49 -0.18
C LEU A 50 20.40 -12.82 -0.14
N THR A 51 19.80 -13.87 0.42
CA THR A 51 20.42 -15.20 0.48
C THR A 51 20.42 -15.91 -0.88
N LEU A 52 19.50 -15.55 -1.77
CA LEU A 52 19.29 -16.21 -3.08
C LEU A 52 19.15 -17.74 -2.92
N ALA A 53 18.44 -18.17 -1.87
CA ALA A 53 18.36 -19.56 -1.45
C ALA A 53 17.26 -20.36 -2.15
N ASP A 54 16.34 -19.72 -2.89
CA ASP A 54 15.27 -20.41 -3.57
C ASP A 54 15.83 -21.45 -4.59
N PRO A 55 15.43 -22.72 -4.49
CA PRO A 55 16.00 -23.81 -5.29
C PRO A 55 15.65 -23.73 -6.78
N GLN A 56 14.71 -22.87 -7.17
CA GLN A 56 14.30 -22.66 -8.56
C GLN A 56 15.17 -21.62 -9.27
N ILE A 57 15.91 -20.77 -8.54
CA ILE A 57 16.82 -19.75 -9.11
C ILE A 57 17.79 -20.34 -10.15
N PRO A 58 18.49 -21.46 -9.91
CA PRO A 58 19.41 -22.04 -10.90
C PRO A 58 18.75 -22.41 -12.23
N GLY A 59 17.44 -22.70 -12.23
CA GLY A 59 16.69 -23.02 -13.44
C GLY A 59 16.31 -21.81 -14.28
N THR A 60 16.16 -20.63 -13.66
CA THR A 60 15.80 -19.37 -14.34
C THR A 60 17.01 -18.52 -14.70
N GLU A 61 18.11 -18.65 -13.94
CA GLU A 61 19.35 -17.89 -14.14
C GLU A 61 19.90 -17.92 -15.57
N PRO A 62 19.87 -19.04 -16.33
CA PRO A 62 20.33 -19.04 -17.72
C PRO A 62 19.49 -18.16 -18.67
N ASP A 63 18.22 -17.89 -18.33
CA ASP A 63 17.28 -17.13 -19.15
C ASP A 63 17.20 -15.65 -18.78
N ASP A 64 17.81 -15.25 -17.66
CA ASP A 64 17.90 -13.88 -17.15
C ASP A 64 19.14 -13.18 -17.74
N PRO A 65 18.97 -12.21 -18.66
CA PRO A 65 20.09 -11.51 -19.27
C PRO A 65 20.59 -10.33 -18.42
N VAL A 66 19.93 -10.00 -17.32
CA VAL A 66 20.22 -8.81 -16.49
C VAL A 66 20.90 -9.22 -15.19
N LEU A 67 20.35 -10.23 -14.51
CA LEU A 67 20.82 -10.66 -13.19
C LEU A 67 21.41 -12.06 -13.22
N SER A 68 22.35 -12.29 -12.31
CA SER A 68 22.86 -13.60 -11.97
C SER A 68 23.30 -13.61 -10.52
N ARG A 69 23.33 -14.78 -9.88
CA ARG A 69 23.88 -14.97 -8.54
C ARG A 69 25.33 -14.52 -8.47
N ARG A 70 26.11 -14.75 -9.52
CA ARG A 70 27.50 -14.25 -9.63
C ARG A 70 27.59 -12.73 -9.47
N PHE A 71 26.60 -11.99 -9.98
CA PHE A 71 26.52 -10.53 -9.88
C PHE A 71 25.90 -10.06 -8.55
N LEU A 72 24.85 -10.74 -8.08
CA LEU A 72 24.12 -10.34 -6.88
C LEU A 72 24.84 -10.70 -5.57
N GLN A 73 25.53 -11.83 -5.49
CA GLN A 73 26.19 -12.26 -4.25
C GLN A 73 27.22 -11.26 -3.70
N PRO A 74 28.14 -10.69 -4.52
CA PRO A 74 29.04 -9.63 -4.05
C PRO A 74 28.29 -8.38 -3.59
N SER A 75 27.23 -7.99 -4.31
CA SER A 75 26.39 -6.83 -3.97
C SER A 75 25.67 -7.03 -2.63
N ALA A 76 25.14 -8.23 -2.40
CA ALA A 76 24.51 -8.63 -1.14
C ALA A 76 25.50 -8.56 0.02
N ALA A 77 26.70 -9.13 -0.15
CA ALA A 77 27.75 -9.11 0.86
C ALA A 77 28.20 -7.67 1.20
N ALA A 78 28.39 -6.83 0.18
CA ALA A 78 28.76 -5.42 0.37
C ALA A 78 27.66 -4.63 1.10
N HIS A 79 26.39 -4.84 0.74
CA HIS A 79 25.26 -4.18 1.40
C HIS A 79 25.09 -4.63 2.85
N ALA A 80 25.25 -5.93 3.11
CA ALA A 80 25.02 -6.51 4.43
C ALA A 80 26.14 -6.17 5.43
N GLY A 81 27.37 -5.99 4.95
CA GLY A 81 28.54 -5.76 5.79
C GLY A 81 28.76 -6.91 6.77
N ARG A 82 28.42 -6.70 8.04
CA ARG A 82 28.53 -7.72 9.10
C ARG A 82 27.19 -8.38 9.46
N THR A 83 26.10 -7.89 8.89
CA THR A 83 24.76 -8.41 9.15
C THR A 83 24.55 -9.70 8.34
N PRO A 84 23.99 -10.78 8.92
CA PRO A 84 23.66 -11.97 8.15
C PRO A 84 22.70 -11.66 6.99
N LEU A 85 22.89 -12.28 5.83
CA LEU A 85 22.04 -12.03 4.64
C LEU A 85 20.56 -12.35 4.89
N GLY A 86 20.27 -13.36 5.72
CA GLY A 86 18.92 -13.74 6.10
C GLY A 86 18.30 -12.87 7.20
N ASP A 87 19.00 -11.86 7.72
CA ASP A 87 18.44 -10.92 8.70
C ASP A 87 17.24 -10.19 8.09
N HIS A 88 16.11 -10.16 8.79
CA HIS A 88 14.85 -9.57 8.31
C HIS A 88 14.96 -8.08 7.92
N ARG A 89 15.96 -7.34 8.41
CA ARG A 89 16.19 -5.95 8.00
C ARG A 89 16.75 -5.83 6.58
N LEU A 90 17.37 -6.90 6.10
CA LEU A 90 17.94 -7.00 4.75
C LEU A 90 17.08 -7.88 3.84
N SER A 91 16.46 -8.91 4.40
CA SER A 91 15.57 -9.85 3.73
C SER A 91 14.18 -9.83 4.39
N PRO A 92 13.35 -8.80 4.10
CA PRO A 92 12.08 -8.52 4.79
C PRO A 92 11.05 -9.64 4.88
N PRO A 93 10.95 -10.59 3.92
CA PRO A 93 10.02 -11.72 4.04
C PRO A 93 10.29 -12.61 5.25
N HIS A 94 11.48 -12.52 5.88
CA HIS A 94 11.87 -13.35 7.03
C HIS A 94 11.29 -12.88 8.38
N SER A 95 10.51 -11.80 8.40
CA SER A 95 9.74 -11.37 9.57
C SER A 95 8.24 -11.56 9.39
N ASP A 96 7.47 -11.25 10.44
CA ASP A 96 6.02 -11.14 10.34
C ASP A 96 5.61 -10.01 9.37
N LEU A 97 4.65 -10.32 8.51
CA LEU A 97 4.11 -9.42 7.49
C LEU A 97 2.72 -8.88 7.86
N ALA A 98 2.16 -9.31 9.00
CA ALA A 98 0.84 -8.88 9.45
C ALA A 98 0.82 -7.35 9.70
N GLY A 99 -0.31 -6.72 9.37
CA GLY A 99 -0.52 -5.29 9.58
C GLY A 99 0.14 -4.37 8.54
N LEU A 100 0.82 -4.92 7.54
CA LEU A 100 1.28 -4.15 6.38
C LEU A 100 0.08 -3.55 5.60
N PRO A 101 0.25 -2.37 4.98
CA PRO A 101 -0.74 -1.83 4.06
C PRO A 101 -0.86 -2.72 2.82
N PRO A 102 -1.91 -2.54 2.00
CA PRO A 102 -2.06 -3.24 0.73
C PRO A 102 -0.79 -3.17 -0.14
N VAL A 103 -0.44 -4.30 -0.76
CA VAL A 103 0.78 -4.43 -1.57
C VAL A 103 0.41 -4.70 -3.01
N HIS A 104 0.84 -3.83 -3.91
CA HIS A 104 0.96 -4.15 -5.32
C HIS A 104 2.39 -4.64 -5.57
N VAL A 105 2.54 -5.82 -6.16
CA VAL A 105 3.84 -6.39 -6.49
C VAL A 105 3.86 -6.91 -7.92
N THR A 106 4.90 -6.56 -8.67
CA THR A 106 5.09 -7.05 -10.04
C THR A 106 6.30 -7.98 -10.12
N ALA A 107 6.19 -9.04 -10.91
CA ALA A 107 7.25 -10.02 -11.16
C ALA A 107 7.43 -10.27 -12.67
N ARG A 108 8.53 -10.92 -13.03
CA ARG A 108 8.96 -11.11 -14.42
C ARG A 108 9.44 -12.54 -14.60
N THR A 109 9.07 -13.25 -15.66
CA THR A 109 9.46 -14.67 -15.76
C THR A 109 10.89 -14.90 -16.27
N ARG A 110 11.55 -13.87 -16.80
CA ARG A 110 12.98 -13.89 -17.17
C ARG A 110 13.80 -13.05 -16.19
N ASP A 111 13.59 -13.33 -14.91
CA ASP A 111 14.17 -12.65 -13.77
C ASP A 111 14.36 -13.68 -12.65
N ILE A 112 15.59 -13.83 -12.15
CA ILE A 112 15.87 -14.80 -11.09
C ILE A 112 15.10 -14.52 -9.79
N LEU A 113 14.70 -13.27 -9.55
CA LEU A 113 14.00 -12.85 -8.35
C LEU A 113 12.51 -13.21 -8.35
N VAL A 114 11.98 -13.72 -9.47
CA VAL A 114 10.56 -14.11 -9.60
C VAL A 114 10.12 -15.09 -8.53
N HIS A 115 11.01 -15.99 -8.11
CA HIS A 115 10.70 -17.03 -7.13
C HIS A 115 10.52 -16.44 -5.74
N ASP A 116 11.41 -15.52 -5.33
CA ASP A 116 11.30 -14.79 -4.07
C ASP A 116 10.05 -13.89 -4.05
N VAL A 117 9.67 -13.31 -5.20
CA VAL A 117 8.43 -12.53 -5.32
C VAL A 117 7.18 -13.40 -5.15
N ARG A 118 7.16 -14.59 -5.73
CA ARG A 118 6.07 -15.56 -5.56
C ARG A 118 5.96 -16.02 -4.10
N LEU A 119 7.09 -16.27 -3.44
CA LEU A 119 7.14 -16.61 -2.01
C LEU A 119 6.63 -15.46 -1.15
N LEU A 120 7.08 -14.22 -1.40
CA LEU A 120 6.61 -13.03 -0.72
C LEU A 120 5.10 -12.87 -0.87
N ARG A 121 4.55 -13.02 -2.08
CA ARG A 121 3.10 -12.97 -2.32
C ARG A 121 2.37 -13.96 -1.42
N GLN A 122 2.83 -15.22 -1.37
CA GLN A 122 2.17 -16.23 -0.55
C GLN A 122 2.21 -15.84 0.93
N ARG A 123 3.37 -15.40 1.44
CA ARG A 123 3.50 -14.97 2.84
C ARG A 123 2.63 -13.76 3.19
N LEU A 124 2.50 -12.79 2.28
CA LEU A 124 1.61 -11.64 2.47
C LEU A 124 0.15 -12.08 2.56
N LEU A 125 -0.29 -12.98 1.68
CA LEU A 125 -1.65 -13.53 1.71
C LEU A 125 -1.91 -14.31 3.01
N ASP A 126 -0.96 -15.15 3.44
CA ASP A 126 -1.04 -15.91 4.68
C ASP A 126 -1.12 -15.00 5.92
N ALA A 127 -0.48 -13.83 5.86
CA ALA A 127 -0.53 -12.80 6.90
C ALA A 127 -1.80 -11.91 6.83
N GLY A 128 -2.73 -12.18 5.91
CA GLY A 128 -3.98 -11.42 5.75
C GLY A 128 -3.81 -10.05 5.08
N VAL A 129 -2.67 -9.81 4.41
CA VAL A 129 -2.42 -8.56 3.67
C VAL A 129 -3.10 -8.63 2.30
N ALA A 130 -3.75 -7.54 1.88
CA ALA A 130 -4.30 -7.44 0.54
C ALA A 130 -3.18 -7.33 -0.49
N VAL A 131 -3.15 -8.25 -1.46
CA VAL A 131 -2.10 -8.31 -2.50
C VAL A 131 -2.71 -8.22 -3.89
N ASP A 132 -2.24 -7.25 -4.67
CA ASP A 132 -2.37 -7.26 -6.13
C ASP A 132 -1.04 -7.71 -6.75
N HIS A 133 -1.08 -8.75 -7.58
CA HIS A 133 0.13 -9.35 -8.16
C HIS A 133 0.03 -9.41 -9.68
N LEU A 134 1.03 -8.82 -10.34
CA LEU A 134 1.18 -8.88 -11.79
C LEU A 134 2.51 -9.54 -12.15
N GLU A 135 2.44 -10.80 -12.57
CA GLU A 135 3.58 -11.48 -13.18
C GLU A 135 3.51 -11.36 -14.70
N GLU A 136 4.59 -10.86 -15.32
CA GLU A 136 4.61 -10.60 -16.76
C GLU A 136 5.51 -11.60 -17.50
N PRO A 137 4.92 -12.50 -18.31
CA PRO A 137 5.66 -13.50 -19.07
C PRO A 137 6.64 -12.88 -20.07
N GLY A 138 7.85 -13.44 -20.13
CA GLY A 138 8.89 -13.10 -21.10
C GLY A 138 9.59 -11.76 -20.86
N ALA A 139 9.14 -10.96 -19.90
CA ALA A 139 9.73 -9.67 -19.58
C ALA A 139 10.97 -9.82 -18.66
N LEU A 140 11.86 -8.83 -18.74
CA LEU A 140 13.17 -8.82 -18.06
C LEU A 140 13.10 -8.06 -16.72
N HIS A 141 14.11 -8.26 -15.87
CA HIS A 141 14.28 -7.52 -14.62
C HIS A 141 14.25 -6.00 -14.84
N ALA A 142 13.48 -5.28 -14.03
CA ALA A 142 13.35 -3.81 -14.02
C ALA A 142 13.08 -3.15 -15.41
N TYR A 143 12.51 -3.88 -16.36
CA TYR A 143 12.22 -3.38 -17.71
C TYR A 143 11.42 -2.06 -17.77
N PRO A 144 10.47 -1.75 -16.87
CA PRO A 144 9.78 -0.45 -16.87
C PRO A 144 10.68 0.73 -16.46
N THR A 145 11.71 0.48 -15.64
CA THR A 145 12.67 1.50 -15.19
C THR A 145 13.85 1.65 -16.16
N LEU A 146 14.16 0.61 -16.94
CA LEU A 146 15.31 0.55 -17.85
C LEU A 146 14.96 0.71 -19.34
N GLY A 147 13.68 0.67 -19.71
CA GLY A 147 13.21 0.69 -21.10
C GLY A 147 12.34 1.90 -21.46
N ALA A 148 12.10 2.09 -22.76
CA ALA A 148 11.11 3.01 -23.30
C ALA A 148 10.18 2.27 -24.27
N GLY A 149 8.89 2.63 -24.30
CA GLY A 149 7.89 2.09 -25.22
C GLY A 149 6.74 1.31 -24.55
N PRO A 150 5.79 0.76 -25.33
CA PRO A 150 4.51 0.23 -24.83
C PRO A 150 4.63 -0.89 -23.78
N ALA A 151 5.74 -1.64 -23.81
CA ALA A 151 6.03 -2.71 -22.87
C ALA A 151 6.50 -2.20 -21.49
N ALA A 152 7.00 -0.96 -21.39
CA ALA A 152 7.28 -0.27 -20.12
C ALA A 152 6.06 0.52 -19.62
N ASP A 153 5.26 1.08 -20.55
CA ASP A 153 4.09 1.90 -20.23
C ASP A 153 2.98 1.12 -19.52
N ARG A 154 2.70 -0.12 -19.96
CA ARG A 154 1.66 -0.97 -19.36
C ARG A 154 1.93 -1.30 -17.87
N PRO A 155 3.12 -1.78 -17.47
CA PRO A 155 3.46 -1.97 -16.07
C PRO A 155 3.45 -0.68 -15.24
N MET A 156 3.98 0.43 -15.78
CA MET A 156 3.92 1.72 -15.08
C MET A 156 2.48 2.21 -14.90
N ALA A 157 1.62 2.03 -15.90
CA ALA A 157 0.20 2.35 -15.82
C ALA A 157 -0.55 1.43 -14.84
N ALA A 158 -0.22 0.13 -14.79
CA ALA A 158 -0.76 -0.80 -13.81
C ALA A 158 -0.31 -0.43 -12.38
N GLN A 159 0.95 -0.05 -12.18
CA GLN A 159 1.48 0.45 -10.91
C GLN A 159 0.78 1.74 -10.48
N ALA A 160 0.58 2.69 -11.40
CA ALA A 160 -0.15 3.93 -11.15
C ALA A 160 -1.64 3.67 -10.88
N ALA A 161 -2.27 2.76 -11.61
CA ALA A 161 -3.66 2.37 -11.43
C ALA A 161 -3.88 1.64 -10.10
N SER A 162 -2.96 0.79 -9.66
CA SER A 162 -3.04 0.13 -8.36
C SER A 162 -2.85 1.13 -7.21
N SER A 163 -1.99 2.13 -7.40
CA SER A 163 -1.89 3.28 -6.50
C SER A 163 -3.19 4.10 -6.47
N ALA A 164 -3.86 4.26 -7.62
CA ALA A 164 -5.09 5.04 -7.77
C ALA A 164 -6.36 4.29 -7.32
N SER A 165 -6.43 2.97 -7.46
CA SER A 165 -7.55 2.14 -7.01
C SER A 165 -7.54 2.00 -5.49
N THR A 166 -6.35 1.95 -4.88
CA THR A 166 -6.18 2.11 -3.42
C THR A 166 -6.52 3.54 -2.97
N TRP A 167 -6.35 4.53 -3.85
CA TRP A 167 -6.76 5.93 -3.65
C TRP A 167 -8.25 6.20 -3.92
N SER A 168 -9.07 5.22 -4.32
CA SER A 168 -10.52 5.47 -4.46
C SER A 168 -10.99 6.19 -3.20
N PRO A 169 -11.56 7.41 -3.32
CA PRO A 169 -11.72 8.27 -2.17
C PRO A 169 -12.58 7.50 -1.18
N ILE A 170 -11.98 7.11 -0.06
CA ILE A 170 -12.72 6.85 1.17
C ILE A 170 -13.35 8.20 1.51
N GLY A 171 -14.50 8.38 0.89
CA GLY A 171 -15.08 9.67 0.54
C GLY A 171 -16.44 9.46 -0.10
N ARG A 172 -17.10 8.34 0.19
CA ARG A 172 -18.47 8.49 0.68
C ARG A 172 -18.30 8.73 2.18
N PRO A 173 -18.71 9.88 2.74
CA PRO A 173 -18.88 9.94 4.18
C PRO A 173 -19.78 8.75 4.50
N LEU A 174 -19.35 7.90 5.45
CA LEU A 174 -20.27 7.01 6.13
C LEU A 174 -21.46 7.90 6.45
N SER A 175 -22.60 7.63 5.80
CA SER A 175 -23.85 8.26 6.17
C SER A 175 -23.88 8.08 7.68
N ARG A 176 -23.83 9.19 8.43
CA ARG A 176 -23.87 9.15 9.91
C ARG A 176 -24.83 8.02 10.26
N PRO A 177 -24.45 7.02 11.09
CA PRO A 177 -25.44 6.06 11.54
C PRO A 177 -26.62 6.90 11.98
N ALA A 178 -27.76 6.68 11.33
CA ALA A 178 -28.94 7.50 11.54
C ALA A 178 -29.08 7.59 13.04
N THR A 179 -28.83 8.78 13.59
CA THR A 179 -29.00 9.01 15.01
C THR A 179 -30.40 8.47 15.28
N PRO A 180 -30.60 7.51 16.20
CA PRO A 180 -31.94 7.02 16.47
C PRO A 180 -32.76 8.27 16.66
N LEU A 181 -33.74 8.49 15.79
CA LEU A 181 -34.71 9.53 15.99
C LEU A 181 -35.37 9.13 17.30
N HIS A 182 -34.87 9.70 18.40
CA HIS A 182 -35.63 9.77 19.62
C HIS A 182 -36.99 10.28 19.18
N PRO A 183 -38.09 9.58 19.51
CA PRO A 183 -39.40 10.06 19.16
C PRO A 183 -39.47 11.48 19.74
N ARG A 184 -39.44 12.48 18.86
CA ARG A 184 -39.71 13.86 19.27
C ARG A 184 -41.08 13.78 19.90
N ARG A 185 -41.14 13.89 21.23
CA ARG A 185 -42.38 14.15 21.93
C ARG A 185 -43.01 15.33 21.19
N ARG A 186 -44.10 15.07 20.47
CA ARG A 186 -44.98 16.12 19.98
C ARG A 186 -45.56 16.76 21.23
N THR A 187 -44.91 17.77 21.76
CA THR A 187 -45.60 18.75 22.59
C THR A 187 -46.41 19.58 21.60
N SER A 188 -47.68 19.27 21.47
CA SER A 188 -48.69 20.08 20.81
C SER A 188 -48.54 21.54 21.24
N CYS A 189 -48.36 22.49 20.31
CA CYS A 189 -48.57 23.91 20.62
C CYS A 189 -50.07 24.04 21.02
N PRO A 190 -50.43 24.78 22.09
CA PRO A 190 -51.83 25.01 22.47
C PRO A 190 -52.57 25.67 21.30
N SER A 191 -53.85 25.33 21.14
CA SER A 191 -54.71 25.62 19.97
C SER A 191 -55.00 27.09 19.67
N ASP A 192 -54.43 28.05 20.41
CA ASP A 192 -54.89 29.45 20.42
C ASP A 192 -53.84 30.51 20.03
N CYS A 193 -52.69 30.16 19.44
CA CYS A 193 -51.77 31.18 18.89
C CYS A 193 -52.12 31.47 17.40
N PRO A 194 -52.50 32.72 17.03
CA PRO A 194 -52.83 33.08 15.64
C PRO A 194 -51.58 33.15 14.73
N PRO A 195 -51.74 33.02 13.39
CA PRO A 195 -50.64 33.11 12.45
C PRO A 195 -50.00 34.52 12.42
N ARG A 196 -48.68 34.58 12.21
CA ARG A 196 -47.87 35.81 12.22
C ARG A 196 -48.38 36.83 11.18
N SER A 197 -48.84 38.00 11.63
CA SER A 197 -48.89 39.23 10.82
C SER A 197 -47.67 40.11 11.13
N THR A 198 -47.23 40.94 10.18
CA THR A 198 -45.92 41.60 10.19
C THR A 198 -45.86 42.92 10.96
N SER A 199 -46.88 43.29 11.75
CA SER A 199 -46.97 44.65 12.31
C SER A 199 -47.28 44.78 13.81
N GLU A 200 -47.33 43.71 14.60
CA GLU A 200 -47.50 43.82 16.06
C GLU A 200 -46.58 42.88 16.88
N PRO A 201 -46.15 43.29 18.09
CA PRO A 201 -45.33 42.47 18.97
C PRO A 201 -46.12 41.31 19.62
N ARG A 202 -45.47 40.16 19.78
CA ARG A 202 -46.10 38.90 20.25
C ARG A 202 -46.54 38.96 21.73
N PRO A 203 -47.68 38.35 22.09
CA PRO A 203 -48.05 38.14 23.48
C PRO A 203 -47.10 37.17 24.20
N SER A 204 -46.89 37.39 25.50
CA SER A 204 -46.02 36.58 26.35
C SER A 204 -46.56 35.15 26.49
N GLY A 205 -45.80 34.17 26.00
CA GLY A 205 -46.12 32.74 26.14
C GLY A 205 -46.08 31.93 24.84
N CYS A 206 -46.21 32.55 23.67
CA CYS A 206 -46.05 31.85 22.39
C CYS A 206 -44.56 31.80 22.00
N GLY A 207 -43.91 30.66 22.27
CA GLY A 207 -42.52 30.38 21.89
C GLY A 207 -42.30 30.34 20.36
N ARG A 208 -41.05 30.08 19.94
CA ARG A 208 -40.74 29.81 18.52
C ARG A 208 -41.13 28.36 18.20
N CYS A 209 -42.42 28.12 17.96
CA CYS A 209 -42.82 27.27 16.85
C CYS A 209 -42.49 28.13 15.57
#